data_AF-A0A2R5EU87-F1
#
_entry.id   AF-A0A2R5EU87-F1
#
_cell.length_a   1.000
_cell.length_b   1.000
_cell.length_c   1.000
_cell.angle_alpha   90.00
_cell.angle_beta   90.00
_cell.angle_gamma   90.00
#
_symmetry.space_group_name_H-M   'P 1'
#
loop_
_entity.id
_entity.type
_entity.pdbx_description
1 polymer ?
#
loop_
_entity_poly.entity_id
_entity_poly.type
_entity_poly.pdbx_seq_one_letter_code
_entity_poly.pdbx_strand_id
1 'polypeptide(L)' 'MLHVLIIVGCAIAVTIFIWRRNRDKGQIREASWAIVILWGAAALQIAIARHLPVSLPTDWISMLLEPIYVPIVAWLKGG' A
#
# COMPACT_ATOMS: atom_id res chain seq x y z
N MET A 1 -6.54 -7.21 18.76
CA MET A 1 -7.95 -7.15 18.31
C MET A 1 -8.40 -5.71 18.09
N LEU A 2 -8.26 -4.81 19.07
CA LEU A 2 -8.63 -3.39 18.94
C LEU A 2 -8.00 -2.68 17.73
N HIS A 3 -6.68 -2.83 17.51
CA HIS A 3 -5.98 -2.26 16.37
C HIS A 3 -6.61 -2.65 15.01
N VAL A 4 -7.01 -3.92 14.85
CA VAL A 4 -7.63 -4.40 13.62
C VAL A 4 -9.00 -3.76 13.41
N LEU A 5 -9.80 -3.63 14.48
CA LEU A 5 -11.11 -2.98 14.42
C LEU A 5 -11.00 -1.49 14.05
N ILE A 6 -10.00 -0.80 14.57
CA ILE A 6 -9.72 0.61 14.22
C ILE A 6 -9.35 0.72 12.74
N ILE A 7 -8.41 -0.12 12.26
CA ILE A 7 -7.97 -0.11 10.86
C ILE A 7 -9.16 -0.37 9.92
N VAL A 8 -9.97 -1.38 10.21
CA VAL A 8 -11.14 -1.74 9.39
C VAL A 8 -12.20 -0.63 9.44
N GLY A 9 -12.49 -0.07 10.61
CA GLY A 9 -13.45 1.02 10.76
C GLY A 9 -13.04 2.27 9.97
N CYS A 10 -11.76 2.65 10.06
CA CYS A 10 -11.22 3.75 9.26
C CYS A 10 -11.27 3.44 7.75
N ALA A 11 -10.89 2.23 7.33
CA ALA A 11 -10.92 1.84 5.93
C ALA A 11 -12.34 1.89 5.34
N ILE A 12 -13.36 1.47 6.09
CA ILE A 12 -14.76 1.56 5.67
C ILE A 12 -15.20 3.02 5.53
N ALA A 13 -14.92 3.87 6.53
CA ALA A 13 -15.31 5.28 6.50
C ALA A 13 -14.68 6.00 5.29
N VAL A 14 -13.40 5.75 5.03
CA VAL A 14 -12.67 6.32 3.88
C VAL A 14 -13.19 5.77 2.56
N THR A 15 -13.51 4.48 2.48
CA THR A 15 -14.13 3.86 1.28
C THR A 15 -15.43 4.56 0.91
N ILE A 16 -16.31 4.80 1.89
CA ILE A 16 -17.59 5.50 1.68
C ILE A 16 -17.34 6.93 1.18
N PHE A 17 -16.39 7.63 1.76
CA PHE A 17 -16.03 8.99 1.36
C PHE A 17 -15.48 9.05 -0.07
N ILE A 18 -14.52 8.19 -0.41
CA ILE A 18 -13.94 8.08 -1.76
C ILE A 18 -15.03 7.77 -2.78
N TRP A 19 -15.87 6.78 -2.49
CA TRP A 19 -16.94 6.37 -3.38
C TRP A 19 -17.92 7.51 -3.66
N ARG A 20 -18.41 8.17 -2.61
CA ARG A 20 -19.36 9.28 -2.74
C ARG A 20 -18.75 10.43 -3.54
N ARG A 21 -17.57 10.90 -3.13
CA ARG A 21 -16.87 12.03 -3.78
C ARG A 21 -16.57 11.78 -5.25
N ASN A 22 -16.12 10.58 -5.61
CA ASN A 22 -15.69 10.30 -6.97
C ASN A 22 -16.86 9.89 -7.87
N ARG A 23 -17.92 9.28 -7.32
CA ARG A 23 -19.17 9.05 -8.05
C ARG A 23 -19.81 10.37 -8.49
N ASP A 24 -19.84 11.37 -7.60
CA ASP A 24 -20.39 12.70 -7.90
C ASP A 24 -19.60 13.42 -9.02
N LYS A 25 -18.34 13.03 -9.22
CA LYS A 25 -17.46 13.54 -10.29
C LYS A 25 -17.44 12.67 -11.56
N GLY A 26 -18.20 11.56 -11.59
CA GLY A 26 -18.15 10.57 -12.68
C GLY A 26 -16.84 9.77 -12.77
N GLN A 27 -15.95 9.88 -11.78
CA GLN A 27 -14.63 9.24 -11.72
C GLN A 27 -14.70 7.85 -11.07
N ILE A 28 -15.56 6.99 -11.58
CA ILE A 28 -15.84 5.67 -10.98
C ILE A 28 -14.59 4.77 -11.03
N ARG A 29 -13.84 4.83 -12.13
CA ARG A 29 -12.62 4.01 -12.31
C ARG A 29 -11.57 4.37 -11.28
N GLU A 30 -11.34 5.66 -11.06
CA GLU A 30 -10.40 6.18 -10.07
C GLU A 30 -10.85 5.83 -8.65
N ALA A 31 -12.16 5.88 -8.37
CA ALA A 31 -12.72 5.44 -7.10
C ALA A 31 -12.43 3.95 -6.84
N SER A 32 -12.70 3.08 -7.82
CA SER A 32 -12.46 1.64 -7.70
C SER A 32 -11.00 1.33 -7.43
N TRP A 33 -10.06 1.93 -8.18
CA TRP A 33 -8.63 1.73 -7.95
C TRP A 33 -8.17 2.23 -6.59
N ALA A 34 -8.64 3.41 -6.16
CA ALA A 34 -8.30 3.94 -4.85
C ALA A 34 -8.80 3.03 -3.71
N ILE A 35 -10.00 2.46 -3.84
CA ILE A 35 -10.57 1.52 -2.86
C ILE A 35 -9.74 0.23 -2.83
N VAL A 36 -9.35 -0.31 -3.98
CA VAL A 36 -8.49 -1.51 -4.04
C VAL A 36 -7.16 -1.28 -3.33
N ILE A 37 -6.51 -0.14 -3.58
CA ILE A 37 -5.23 0.22 -2.93
C ILE A 37 -5.42 0.36 -1.43
N LEU A 38 -6.49 1.04 -0.98
CA LEU A 38 -6.80 1.21 0.44
C LEU A 38 -6.95 -0.12 1.16
N TRP A 39 -7.74 -1.05 0.60
CA TRP A 39 -7.96 -2.37 1.21
C TRP A 39 -6.72 -3.25 1.16
N GLY A 40 -5.92 -3.16 0.09
CA GLY A 40 -4.62 -3.84 0.02
C GLY A 40 -3.67 -3.38 1.12
N ALA A 41 -3.55 -2.07 1.32
CA ALA A 41 -2.73 -1.50 2.38
C ALA A 41 -3.25 -1.86 3.79
N ALA A 42 -4.58 -1.84 3.99
CA ALA A 42 -5.19 -2.24 5.26
C ALA A 42 -4.92 -3.72 5.58
N ALA A 43 -5.04 -4.61 4.59
CA ALA A 43 -4.73 -6.03 4.74
C ALA A 43 -3.27 -6.27 5.10
N LEU A 44 -2.35 -5.56 4.45
CA LEU A 44 -0.92 -5.63 4.77
C LEU A 44 -0.62 -5.15 6.19
N GLN A 45 -1.18 -4.01 6.61
CA GLN A 45 -1.07 -3.50 7.98
C GLN A 45 -1.57 -4.53 9.00
N ILE A 46 -2.68 -5.21 8.72
CA ILE A 46 -3.21 -6.27 9.58
C ILE A 46 -2.24 -7.46 9.62
N ALA A 47 -1.67 -7.85 8.48
CA ALA A 47 -0.71 -8.95 8.42
C ALA A 47 0.56 -8.66 9.24
N ILE A 48 1.09 -7.43 9.14
CA ILE A 48 2.21 -6.96 9.95
C ILE A 48 1.83 -6.95 11.44
N ALA A 49 0.66 -6.43 11.79
CA ALA A 49 0.16 -6.38 13.17
C ALA A 49 -0.10 -7.78 13.77
N ARG A 50 -0.18 -8.82 12.94
CA ARG A 50 -0.32 -10.22 13.34
C ARG A 50 1.00 -10.99 13.29
N HIS A 51 2.11 -10.32 13.01
CA HIS A 51 3.42 -10.94 12.84
C HIS A 51 3.41 -12.08 11.81
N LEU A 52 2.57 -11.98 10.78
CA LEU A 52 2.63 -12.90 9.66
C LEU A 52 3.95 -12.68 8.92
N PRO A 53 4.55 -13.74 8.34
CA PRO A 53 5.76 -13.62 7.53
C PRO A 53 5.40 -12.97 6.19
N VAL A 54 5.30 -11.65 6.20
CA VAL A 54 5.11 -10.80 5.02
C VAL A 54 6.34 -9.90 4.91
N SER A 55 6.97 -9.93 3.74
CA SER A 55 8.01 -9.00 3.34
C SER A 55 7.48 -7.57 3.34
N LEU A 56 8.30 -6.61 3.76
CA LEU A 56 7.89 -5.21 3.80
C LEU A 56 7.81 -4.66 2.37
N PRO A 57 6.90 -3.71 2.08
CA PRO A 57 6.82 -3.09 0.75
C PRO A 57 8.13 -2.45 0.30
N THR A 58 8.95 -1.96 1.24
CA THR A 58 10.29 -1.43 0.98
C THR A 58 11.21 -2.48 0.37
N ASP A 59 11.03 -3.75 0.71
CA ASP A 59 11.85 -4.85 0.19
C ASP A 59 11.49 -5.08 -1.29
N TRP A 60 10.21 -5.00 -1.63
CA TRP A 60 9.74 -5.10 -3.03
C TRP A 60 10.21 -3.93 -3.89
N ILE A 61 10.14 -2.71 -3.34
CA ILE A 61 10.63 -1.52 -4.02
C ILE A 61 12.14 -1.62 -4.26
N SER A 62 12.88 -2.06 -3.23
CA SER A 62 14.33 -2.25 -3.33
C SER A 62 14.67 -3.32 -4.37
N MET A 63 13.99 -4.45 -4.38
CA MET A 63 14.18 -5.51 -5.38
C MET A 63 13.91 -5.04 -6.82
N LEU A 64 12.89 -4.21 -7.03
CA LEU A 64 12.58 -3.65 -8.35
C LEU A 64 13.63 -2.63 -8.82
N LEU A 65 14.18 -1.85 -7.89
CA LEU A 65 15.18 -0.82 -8.18
C LEU A 65 16.61 -1.36 -8.15
N GLU A 66 16.82 -2.56 -7.63
CA GLU A 66 18.10 -3.27 -7.56
C GLU A 66 18.91 -3.22 -8.86
N PRO A 67 18.35 -3.57 -10.04
CA PRO A 67 19.10 -3.49 -11.29
C PRO A 67 19.56 -2.08 -11.68
N ILE A 68 18.96 -1.04 -11.10
CA ILE A 68 19.29 0.36 -11.38
C ILE A 68 20.29 0.90 -10.37
N TYR A 69 20.07 0.70 -9.07
CA TYR A 69 20.93 1.32 -8.04
C TYR A 69 22.20 0.52 -7.76
N VAL A 70 22.18 -0.82 -7.90
CA VAL A 70 23.36 -1.66 -7.60
C VAL A 70 24.56 -1.30 -8.47
N PRO A 71 24.44 -1.12 -9.81
CA PRO A 71 25.56 -0.67 -10.64
C PRO A 71 26.10 0.71 -10.26
N ILE A 72 25.22 1.65 -9.89
CA ILE A 72 25.60 3.00 -9.47
C ILE A 72 26.40 2.95 -8.16
N VAL A 73 25.93 2.16 -7.19
CA VAL A 73 26.63 1.97 -5.91
C VAL A 73 27.96 1.23 -6.11
N ALA A 74 28.02 0.23 -6.99
CA ALA A 74 29.26 -0.47 -7.33
C ALA A 74 30.29 0.47 -7.97
N TRP A 75 29.85 1.34 -8.90
CA TRP A 75 30.68 2.38 -9.50
C TRP A 75 31.22 3.38 -8.46
N LEU A 76 30.36 3.84 -7.54
CA LEU A 76 30.76 4.75 -6.45
C LEU A 76 31.74 4.10 -5.45
N LYS A 77 31.66 2.77 -5.26
CA LYS A 77 32.56 2.02 -4.38
C LYS A 77 33.89 1.64 -5.05
N GLY A 78 34.10 2.02 -6.32
CA GLY A 78 35.37 1.84 -7.02
C GLY A 78 35.48 0.60 -7.89
N GLY A 79 34.38 -0.14 -8.11
CA GLY A 79 34.39 -1.40 -8.86
C GLY A 79 34.68 -2.61 -7.98
#